data_AF-A0A921H221-F1
#
_entry.id   AF-A0A921H221-F1
#
_cell.length_a   1.000
_cell.length_b   1.000
_cell.length_c   1.000
_cell.angle_alpha   90.00
_cell.angle_beta   90.00
_cell.angle_gamma   90.00
#
_symmetry.space_group_name_H-M   'P 1'
#
loop_
_entity.id
_entity.type
_entity.pdbx_description
1 polymer ?
#
loop_
_entity_poly.entity_id
_entity_poly.type
_entity_poly.pdbx_seq_one_letter_code
_entity_poly.pdbx_strand_id
1 'polypeptide(L)'
;RSLRSFYYFNLVNIYAYPYNAPNAPEGKSAGIPLKLNSTIDQTSIPRSTVAEVYNTIISDVEKGINLLTEVNAAGSKFRIGIGTAHLLASRYYLFMENWEKVVEHATAVFSAPGNSYSLFDMTNVNYPNAINTGEFPHPFTLNNPEILFFYASDEEHEIVTSDYYAKCFMASDQLRNCYSNEDQRWNGYLCPYGETGDEKKSSKFARELKFGACLRLSEAYLNRAEAYANLAKTGGNEYFGKALSDLNTIREKRIKNYTSQAWTNSTFNNNADNLIENCREERRREFCFEGMRWFDLRRYGMQSFSHRLDESTNPGDEHSVEIGTATPKWMLPIMQHHKESNPALN
;
A
#
# COMPACT_ATOMS: atom_id res chain seq x y z
N ARG A 1 8.65 -15.47 12.22
CA ARG A 1 8.15 -14.31 13.00
C ARG A 1 7.62 -13.23 12.07
N SER A 2 8.42 -12.71 11.13
CA SER A 2 8.01 -11.67 10.16
C SER A 2 6.78 -12.02 9.31
N LEU A 3 6.59 -13.28 8.90
CA LEU A 3 5.35 -13.68 8.21
C LEU A 3 4.11 -13.60 9.12
N ARG A 4 4.24 -13.94 10.40
CA ARG A 4 3.13 -13.88 11.35
C ARG A 4 2.71 -12.43 11.62
N SER A 5 3.67 -11.51 11.72
CA SER A 5 3.36 -10.07 11.82
C SER A 5 2.66 -9.56 10.56
N PHE A 6 3.07 -10.01 9.37
CA PHE A 6 2.40 -9.68 8.11
C PHE A 6 0.94 -10.15 8.07
N TYR A 7 0.66 -11.40 8.44
CA TYR A 7 -0.72 -11.90 8.43
C TYR A 7 -1.60 -11.20 9.47
N TYR A 8 -1.11 -10.98 10.70
CA TYR A 8 -1.86 -10.22 11.70
C TYR A 8 -2.11 -8.77 11.28
N PHE A 9 -1.14 -8.13 10.62
CA PHE A 9 -1.32 -6.78 10.07
C PHE A 9 -2.45 -6.72 9.05
N ASN A 10 -2.51 -7.68 8.13
CA ASN A 10 -3.60 -7.74 7.16
C ASN A 10 -4.95 -8.00 7.85
N LEU A 11 -5.02 -8.99 8.75
CA LEU A 11 -6.27 -9.33 9.44
C LEU A 11 -6.82 -8.15 10.27
N VAL A 12 -5.98 -7.46 11.04
CA VAL A 12 -6.45 -6.33 11.86
C VAL A 12 -6.91 -5.16 10.99
N ASN A 13 -6.30 -4.95 9.83
CA ASN A 13 -6.71 -3.92 8.89
C ASN A 13 -7.95 -4.30 8.04
N ILE A 14 -8.34 -5.57 8.02
CA ILE A 14 -9.58 -6.01 7.38
C ILE A 14 -10.76 -5.99 8.35
N TYR A 15 -10.56 -6.46 9.58
CA TYR A 15 -11.65 -6.80 10.51
C TYR A 15 -11.79 -5.88 11.74
N ALA A 16 -10.92 -4.88 11.89
CA ALA A 16 -10.96 -3.95 13.02
C ALA A 16 -10.83 -2.49 12.57
N TYR A 17 -11.02 -1.54 13.48
CA TYR A 17 -10.76 -0.13 13.20
C TYR A 17 -9.25 0.13 13.04
N PRO A 18 -8.83 1.19 12.32
CA PRO A 18 -7.41 1.56 12.23
C PRO A 18 -6.86 1.93 13.62
N TYR A 19 -5.53 1.86 13.80
CA TYR A 19 -4.90 2.08 15.10
C TYR A 19 -5.29 3.44 15.71
N ASN A 20 -5.22 4.52 14.94
CA ASN A 20 -5.68 5.86 15.35
C ASN A 20 -7.06 6.21 14.78
N ALA A 21 -8.04 5.33 15.00
CA ALA A 21 -9.42 5.61 14.60
C ALA A 21 -9.98 6.82 15.37
N PRO A 22 -10.71 7.75 14.72
CA PRO A 22 -11.24 8.96 15.37
C PRO A 22 -12.10 8.68 16.61
N ASN A 23 -12.80 7.54 16.64
CA ASN A 23 -13.66 7.12 17.74
C ASN A 23 -12.95 6.29 18.83
N ALA A 24 -11.75 5.78 18.57
CA ALA A 24 -11.01 4.90 19.48
C ALA A 24 -9.50 4.96 19.20
N PRO A 25 -8.85 6.11 19.45
CA PRO A 25 -7.45 6.31 19.13
C PRO A 25 -6.53 5.40 19.95
N GLU A 26 -5.27 5.24 19.51
CA GLU A 26 -4.26 4.43 20.18
C GLU A 26 -4.66 2.94 20.31
N GLY A 27 -5.42 2.44 19.34
CA GLY A 27 -5.79 1.03 19.25
C GLY A 27 -6.79 0.56 20.32
N LYS A 28 -7.55 1.48 20.93
CA LYS A 28 -8.52 1.17 22.00
C LYS A 28 -9.75 0.40 21.52
N SER A 29 -9.98 0.33 20.21
CA SER A 29 -11.08 -0.47 19.62
C SER A 29 -10.82 -1.97 19.73
N ALA A 30 -11.89 -2.76 19.66
CA ALA A 30 -11.79 -4.21 19.50
C ALA A 30 -11.03 -4.57 18.20
N GLY A 31 -10.02 -5.43 18.34
CA GLY A 31 -9.15 -5.93 17.29
C GLY A 31 -9.59 -7.30 16.80
N ILE A 32 -8.68 -8.27 16.82
CA ILE A 32 -8.91 -9.65 16.39
C ILE A 32 -8.37 -10.63 17.44
N PRO A 33 -8.79 -11.91 17.43
CA PRO A 33 -8.21 -12.92 18.31
C PRO A 33 -6.72 -13.14 18.04
N LEU A 34 -5.94 -13.32 19.10
CA LEU A 34 -4.50 -13.64 19.01
C LEU A 34 -4.25 -15.13 19.30
N LYS A 35 -4.10 -15.93 18.24
CA LYS A 35 -3.66 -17.33 18.33
C LYS A 35 -2.14 -17.42 18.11
N LEU A 36 -1.38 -17.44 19.20
CA LEU A 36 0.09 -17.33 19.15
C LEU A 36 0.84 -18.66 19.23
N ASN A 37 0.11 -19.76 19.39
CA ASN A 37 0.62 -21.14 19.39
C ASN A 37 -0.09 -21.99 18.33
N SER A 38 0.50 -23.15 18.00
CA SER A 38 -0.05 -24.11 17.04
C SER A 38 -1.00 -25.13 17.68
N THR A 39 -1.33 -24.98 18.96
CA THR A 39 -2.18 -25.94 19.68
C THR A 39 -3.57 -25.94 19.06
N ILE A 40 -4.05 -27.12 18.68
CA ILE A 40 -5.43 -27.30 18.24
C ILE A 40 -6.25 -27.63 19.49
N ASP A 41 -6.93 -26.62 20.02
CA ASP A 41 -7.83 -26.74 21.16
C ASP A 41 -9.15 -26.04 20.85
N GLN A 42 -10.23 -26.53 21.47
CA GLN A 42 -11.57 -25.94 21.33
C GLN A 42 -11.77 -24.72 22.22
N THR A 43 -10.69 -24.07 22.65
CA THR A 43 -10.78 -22.91 23.53
C THR A 43 -11.26 -21.71 22.73
N SER A 44 -12.34 -21.09 23.21
CA SER A 44 -12.84 -19.85 22.64
C SER A 44 -11.85 -18.72 22.96
N ILE A 45 -11.36 -18.02 21.94
CA ILE A 45 -10.41 -16.91 22.09
C ILE A 45 -11.16 -15.61 21.83
N PRO A 46 -11.28 -14.71 22.82
CA PRO A 46 -11.91 -13.41 22.62
C PRO A 46 -11.08 -12.53 21.69
N ARG A 47 -11.69 -11.47 21.16
CA ARG A 47 -10.95 -10.44 20.42
C ARG A 47 -10.02 -9.70 21.40
N SER A 48 -8.75 -9.59 21.03
CA SER A 48 -7.84 -8.63 21.66
C SER A 48 -8.18 -7.22 21.15
N THR A 49 -7.67 -6.19 21.81
CA THR A 49 -7.70 -4.80 21.31
C THR A 49 -6.80 -4.66 20.08
N VAL A 50 -7.03 -3.62 19.27
CA VAL A 50 -6.13 -3.29 18.15
C VAL A 50 -4.72 -3.01 18.67
N ALA A 51 -4.58 -2.34 19.81
CA ALA A 51 -3.29 -2.09 20.45
C ALA A 51 -2.51 -3.36 20.77
N GLU A 52 -3.15 -4.37 21.38
CA GLU A 52 -2.51 -5.65 21.69
C GLU A 52 -2.08 -6.42 20.43
N VAL A 53 -2.88 -6.34 19.37
CA VAL A 53 -2.55 -6.95 18.08
C VAL A 53 -1.33 -6.25 17.45
N TYR A 54 -1.29 -4.92 17.44
CA TYR A 54 -0.12 -4.17 16.95
C TYR A 54 1.12 -4.42 17.80
N ASN A 55 1.01 -4.51 19.13
CA ASN A 55 2.12 -4.88 19.99
C ASN A 55 2.70 -6.26 19.62
N THR A 56 1.84 -7.22 19.26
CA THR A 56 2.28 -8.54 18.77
C THR A 56 2.97 -8.44 17.41
N ILE A 57 2.39 -7.68 16.47
CA ILE A 57 2.95 -7.42 15.13
C ILE A 57 4.36 -6.82 15.24
N ILE A 58 4.52 -5.77 16.06
CA ILE A 58 5.79 -5.09 16.28
C ILE A 58 6.78 -6.04 16.97
N SER A 59 6.36 -6.73 18.04
CA SER A 59 7.24 -7.70 18.71
C SER A 59 7.76 -8.78 17.76
N ASP A 60 6.91 -9.30 16.88
CA ASP A 60 7.30 -10.33 15.92
C ASP A 60 8.19 -9.79 14.79
N VAL A 61 7.95 -8.59 14.27
CA VAL A 61 8.79 -8.04 13.20
C VAL A 61 10.17 -7.67 13.72
N GLU A 62 10.27 -7.06 14.91
CA GLU A 62 11.54 -6.65 15.53
C GLU A 62 12.39 -7.88 15.92
N LYS A 63 11.76 -8.90 16.52
CA LYS A 63 12.43 -10.20 16.74
C LYS A 63 12.88 -10.83 15.43
N GLY A 64 12.07 -10.71 14.37
CA GLY A 64 12.41 -11.18 13.04
C GLY A 64 13.63 -10.48 12.47
N ILE A 65 13.69 -9.15 12.57
CA ILE A 65 14.83 -8.33 12.17
C ILE A 65 16.09 -8.78 12.91
N ASN A 66 16.05 -8.86 14.25
CA ASN A 66 17.20 -9.25 15.05
C ASN A 66 17.77 -10.62 14.63
N LEU A 67 16.91 -11.65 14.52
CA LEU A 67 17.32 -12.99 14.12
C LEU A 67 17.88 -13.04 12.69
N LEU A 68 17.33 -12.24 11.77
CA LEU A 68 17.85 -12.17 10.39
C LEU A 68 19.19 -11.46 10.34
N THR A 69 19.39 -10.42 11.16
CA THR A 69 20.65 -9.67 11.31
C THR A 69 21.76 -10.55 11.87
N GLU A 70 21.48 -11.36 12.90
CA GLU A 70 22.45 -12.30 13.51
C GLU A 70 23.10 -13.24 12.48
N VAL A 71 22.34 -13.65 11.46
CA VAL A 71 22.81 -14.55 10.40
C VAL A 71 23.11 -13.84 9.08
N ASN A 72 23.08 -12.49 9.06
CA ASN A 72 23.27 -11.66 7.87
C ASN A 72 22.39 -12.09 6.67
N ALA A 73 21.11 -12.41 6.93
CA ALA A 73 20.19 -12.89 5.91
C ALA A 73 19.72 -11.77 4.97
N ALA A 74 20.42 -11.60 3.84
CA ALA A 74 20.02 -10.69 2.76
C ALA A 74 18.58 -10.98 2.24
N GLY A 75 18.21 -12.26 2.17
CA GLY A 75 16.92 -12.70 1.64
C GLY A 75 16.91 -12.84 0.11
N SER A 76 15.73 -12.91 -0.46
CA SER A 76 15.49 -12.91 -1.91
C SER A 76 14.05 -12.45 -2.18
N LYS A 77 13.67 -12.32 -3.45
CA LYS A 77 12.28 -12.06 -3.86
C LYS A 77 11.27 -13.11 -3.37
N PHE A 78 11.73 -14.26 -2.88
CA PHE A 78 10.88 -15.36 -2.37
C PHE A 78 11.09 -15.66 -0.88
N ARG A 79 12.03 -14.97 -0.22
CA ARG A 79 12.36 -15.21 1.18
C ARG A 79 12.67 -13.90 1.87
N ILE A 80 11.89 -13.59 2.92
CA ILE A 80 12.11 -12.41 3.76
C ILE A 80 13.55 -12.40 4.28
N GLY A 81 14.29 -11.36 3.91
CA GLY A 81 15.55 -10.98 4.52
C GLY A 81 15.43 -9.70 5.33
N ILE A 82 16.58 -9.18 5.78
CA ILE A 82 16.69 -7.98 6.63
C ILE A 82 15.96 -6.77 5.99
N GLY A 83 16.21 -6.51 4.71
CA GLY A 83 15.59 -5.39 3.99
C GLY A 83 14.06 -5.48 3.95
N THR A 84 13.53 -6.67 3.61
CA THR A 84 12.07 -6.90 3.58
C THR A 84 11.44 -6.78 4.98
N ALA A 85 12.12 -7.28 6.01
CA ALA A 85 11.63 -7.18 7.39
C ALA A 85 11.57 -5.72 7.87
N HIS A 86 12.58 -4.91 7.52
CA HIS A 86 12.55 -3.47 7.77
C HIS A 86 11.47 -2.73 6.98
N LEU A 87 11.23 -3.10 5.71
CA LEU A 87 10.14 -2.52 4.95
C LEU A 87 8.79 -2.79 5.63
N LEU A 88 8.55 -4.03 6.06
CA LEU A 88 7.36 -4.38 6.83
C LEU A 88 7.25 -3.60 8.15
N ALA A 89 8.32 -3.47 8.91
CA ALA A 89 8.33 -2.67 10.14
C ALA A 89 7.98 -1.21 9.85
N SER A 90 8.55 -0.59 8.81
CA SER A 90 8.23 0.78 8.41
C SER A 90 6.74 0.95 8.10
N ARG A 91 6.10 -0.04 7.44
CA ARG A 91 4.66 -0.02 7.17
C ARG A 91 3.86 -0.10 8.47
N TYR A 92 4.25 -0.97 9.41
CA TYR A 92 3.49 -1.15 10.65
C TYR A 92 3.56 0.11 11.52
N TYR A 93 4.73 0.71 11.68
CA TYR A 93 4.89 1.96 12.40
C TYR A 93 4.22 3.14 11.69
N LEU A 94 4.14 3.14 10.35
CA LEU A 94 3.39 4.16 9.59
C LEU A 94 1.90 4.11 9.95
N PHE A 95 1.34 2.91 10.10
CA PHE A 95 -0.05 2.72 10.50
C PHE A 95 -0.31 3.02 11.98
N MET A 96 0.73 3.04 12.80
CA MET A 96 0.67 3.51 14.20
C MET A 96 0.99 5.00 14.34
N GLU A 97 1.34 5.69 13.25
CA GLU A 97 1.78 7.09 13.23
C GLU A 97 3.03 7.35 14.09
N ASN A 98 3.90 6.34 14.23
CA ASN A 98 5.21 6.48 14.88
C ASN A 98 6.26 6.86 13.84
N TRP A 99 6.33 8.15 13.52
CA TRP A 99 7.09 8.68 12.39
C TRP A 99 8.60 8.45 12.50
N GLU A 100 9.16 8.55 13.70
CA GLU A 100 10.58 8.30 13.96
C GLU A 100 10.95 6.85 13.62
N LYS A 101 10.13 5.88 14.05
CA LYS A 101 10.36 4.47 13.72
C LYS A 101 10.15 4.16 12.24
N VAL A 102 9.24 4.86 11.57
CA VAL A 102 9.11 4.77 10.11
C VAL A 102 10.41 5.19 9.44
N VAL A 103 10.98 6.35 9.83
CA VAL A 103 12.24 6.86 9.28
C VAL A 103 13.39 5.89 9.54
N GLU A 104 13.50 5.37 10.76
CA GLU A 104 14.53 4.38 11.15
C GLU A 104 14.49 3.16 10.23
N HIS A 105 13.34 2.49 10.17
CA HIS A 105 13.24 1.22 9.43
C HIS A 105 13.23 1.42 7.91
N ALA A 106 12.57 2.46 7.39
CA ALA A 106 12.62 2.73 5.95
C ALA A 106 14.05 3.08 5.52
N THR A 107 14.83 3.79 6.35
CA THR A 107 16.25 4.06 6.08
C THR A 107 17.08 2.79 6.09
N ALA A 108 16.83 1.88 7.03
CA ALA A 108 17.52 0.60 7.10
C ALA A 108 17.32 -0.28 5.86
N VAL A 109 16.22 -0.12 5.11
CA VAL A 109 16.01 -0.81 3.82
C VAL A 109 17.11 -0.47 2.82
N PHE A 110 17.53 0.80 2.73
CA PHE A 110 18.54 1.25 1.77
C PHE A 110 19.97 0.80 2.11
N SER A 111 20.21 0.41 3.36
CA SER A 111 21.50 -0.06 3.84
C SER A 111 21.55 -1.57 4.08
N ALA A 112 20.49 -2.30 3.72
CA ALA A 112 20.39 -3.73 3.99
C ALA A 112 21.46 -4.55 3.21
N PRO A 113 21.98 -5.64 3.77
CA PRO A 113 22.93 -6.49 3.08
C PRO A 113 22.29 -7.13 1.84
N GLY A 114 23.08 -7.24 0.76
CA GLY A 114 22.59 -7.72 -0.53
C GLY A 114 21.69 -6.73 -1.27
N ASN A 115 21.65 -5.47 -0.85
CA ASN A 115 20.87 -4.43 -1.53
C ASN A 115 21.41 -4.17 -2.94
N SER A 116 20.68 -4.65 -3.94
CA SER A 116 20.78 -4.27 -5.35
C SER A 116 19.49 -3.60 -5.84
N TYR A 117 18.63 -3.17 -4.91
CA TYR A 117 17.35 -2.56 -5.25
C TYR A 117 17.57 -1.18 -5.84
N SER A 118 16.85 -0.89 -6.91
CA SER A 118 16.81 0.44 -7.51
C SER A 118 15.40 0.73 -7.99
N LEU A 119 15.04 2.01 -7.99
CA LEU A 119 13.78 2.45 -8.58
C LEU A 119 13.82 2.18 -10.09
N PHE A 120 12.80 1.49 -10.59
CA PHE A 120 12.67 1.22 -12.01
C PHE A 120 12.37 2.53 -12.75
N ASP A 121 13.08 2.81 -13.82
CA ASP A 121 12.93 4.07 -14.54
C ASP A 121 11.88 3.98 -15.65
N MET A 122 10.66 4.45 -15.37
CA MET A 122 9.55 4.42 -16.32
C MET A 122 9.70 5.45 -17.44
N THR A 123 10.58 6.45 -17.30
CA THR A 123 10.71 7.53 -18.31
C THR A 123 11.33 7.04 -19.61
N ASN A 124 12.07 5.93 -19.55
CA ASN A 124 12.76 5.31 -20.68
C ASN A 124 11.94 4.23 -21.40
N VAL A 125 10.70 3.98 -20.94
CA VAL A 125 9.82 2.96 -21.52
C VAL A 125 9.09 3.53 -22.73
N ASN A 126 9.11 2.78 -23.84
CA ASN A 126 8.39 3.12 -25.06
C ASN A 126 6.96 2.56 -25.03
N TYR A 127 5.99 3.36 -24.61
CA TYR A 127 4.57 3.01 -24.66
C TYR A 127 3.92 3.44 -26.00
N PRO A 128 2.90 2.71 -26.50
CA PRO A 128 2.36 1.47 -25.96
C PRO A 128 3.16 0.21 -26.37
N ASN A 129 4.26 0.37 -27.12
CA ASN A 129 5.02 -0.76 -27.67
C ASN A 129 5.42 -1.78 -26.59
N ALA A 130 5.99 -1.35 -25.46
CA ALA A 130 6.39 -2.24 -24.38
C ALA A 130 5.23 -3.09 -23.83
N ILE A 131 4.02 -2.52 -23.77
CA ILE A 131 2.80 -3.25 -23.36
C ILE A 131 2.45 -4.29 -24.43
N ASN A 132 2.48 -3.89 -25.71
CA ASN A 132 2.13 -4.75 -26.84
C ASN A 132 3.12 -5.90 -27.06
N THR A 133 4.42 -5.68 -26.85
CA THR A 133 5.48 -6.69 -27.00
C THR A 133 5.67 -7.54 -25.75
N GLY A 134 5.04 -7.19 -24.62
CA GLY A 134 5.22 -7.91 -23.35
C GLY A 134 6.56 -7.64 -22.70
N GLU A 135 7.28 -6.64 -23.20
CA GLU A 135 8.54 -6.13 -22.67
C GLU A 135 8.30 -5.10 -21.56
N PHE A 136 7.04 -4.88 -21.16
CA PHE A 136 6.72 -3.99 -20.08
C PHE A 136 7.12 -4.64 -18.74
N PRO A 137 8.05 -4.04 -17.98
CA PRO A 137 8.36 -4.51 -16.65
C PRO A 137 7.22 -4.07 -15.74
N HIS A 138 6.16 -4.88 -15.73
CA HIS A 138 5.10 -4.73 -14.75
C HIS A 138 5.71 -4.76 -13.35
N PRO A 139 5.09 -4.06 -12.38
CA PRO A 139 5.55 -4.04 -11.00
C PRO A 139 5.73 -5.43 -10.39
N PHE A 140 5.11 -6.48 -10.96
CA PHE A 140 5.15 -7.87 -10.49
C PHE A 140 6.00 -8.82 -11.35
N THR A 141 6.98 -8.31 -12.09
CA THR A 141 7.90 -9.15 -12.88
C THR A 141 9.20 -9.42 -12.12
N LEU A 142 9.81 -10.59 -12.36
CA LEU A 142 11.08 -10.97 -11.75
C LEU A 142 12.23 -10.01 -12.09
N ASN A 143 12.15 -9.29 -13.21
CA ASN A 143 13.19 -8.37 -13.64
C ASN A 143 13.05 -6.97 -13.01
N ASN A 144 11.94 -6.66 -12.34
CA ASN A 144 11.78 -5.38 -11.67
C ASN A 144 12.78 -5.27 -10.48
N PRO A 145 13.74 -4.32 -10.52
CA PRO A 145 14.74 -4.17 -9.47
C PRO A 145 14.17 -3.61 -8.16
N GLU A 146 12.94 -3.10 -8.16
CA GLU A 146 12.32 -2.59 -6.94
C GLU A 146 11.82 -3.68 -6.01
N ILE A 147 11.64 -4.91 -6.47
CA ILE A 147 10.92 -5.93 -5.69
C ILE A 147 11.81 -6.53 -4.61
N LEU A 148 11.34 -6.46 -3.36
CA LEU A 148 11.96 -7.08 -2.19
C LEU A 148 11.38 -8.47 -1.90
N PHE A 149 10.08 -8.68 -2.14
CA PHE A 149 9.40 -9.93 -1.78
C PHE A 149 8.05 -10.10 -2.48
N PHE A 150 7.79 -11.27 -3.05
CA PHE A 150 6.47 -11.68 -3.55
C PHE A 150 5.69 -12.44 -2.48
N TYR A 151 4.38 -12.25 -2.45
CA TYR A 151 3.51 -12.93 -1.47
C TYR A 151 2.17 -13.41 -2.02
N ALA A 152 1.97 -13.36 -3.34
CA ALA A 152 0.78 -13.93 -3.97
C ALA A 152 1.06 -14.49 -5.38
N SER A 153 0.26 -15.47 -5.80
CA SER A 153 0.19 -15.98 -7.17
C SER A 153 -0.53 -14.99 -8.08
N ASP A 154 -0.35 -15.16 -9.38
CA ASP A 154 -1.04 -14.44 -10.44
C ASP A 154 -2.58 -14.57 -10.41
N GLU A 155 -3.10 -15.61 -9.75
CA GLU A 155 -4.53 -15.82 -9.52
C GLU A 155 -5.23 -14.62 -8.84
N GLU A 156 -4.53 -13.84 -8.01
CA GLU A 156 -5.07 -12.60 -7.40
C GLU A 156 -5.54 -11.59 -8.46
N HIS A 157 -5.02 -11.66 -9.68
CA HIS A 157 -5.33 -10.73 -10.75
C HIS A 157 -6.28 -11.30 -11.81
N GLU A 158 -6.69 -12.57 -11.72
CA GLU A 158 -7.50 -13.23 -12.76
C GLU A 158 -8.78 -12.45 -13.10
N ILE A 159 -9.41 -11.85 -12.07
CA ILE A 159 -10.62 -11.05 -12.23
C ILE A 159 -10.33 -9.74 -12.98
N VAL A 160 -9.17 -9.11 -12.76
CA VAL A 160 -8.80 -7.82 -13.38
C VAL A 160 -8.10 -7.98 -14.72
N THR A 161 -7.57 -9.16 -15.05
CA THR A 161 -6.97 -9.46 -16.36
C THR A 161 -7.97 -9.93 -17.41
N SER A 162 -9.18 -10.35 -17.00
CA SER A 162 -10.27 -10.73 -17.90
C SER A 162 -10.83 -9.53 -18.68
N ASP A 163 -10.92 -9.63 -20.01
CA ASP A 163 -11.53 -8.58 -20.85
C ASP A 163 -12.98 -8.25 -20.48
N TYR A 164 -13.70 -9.25 -19.96
CA TYR A 164 -15.09 -9.15 -19.54
C TYR A 164 -15.20 -8.53 -18.14
N TYR A 165 -14.48 -9.08 -17.15
CA TYR A 165 -14.57 -8.63 -15.75
C TYR A 165 -13.77 -7.35 -15.45
N ALA A 166 -12.75 -7.00 -16.24
CA ALA A 166 -11.98 -5.77 -16.06
C ALA A 166 -12.85 -4.49 -16.13
N LYS A 167 -14.00 -4.56 -16.82
CA LYS A 167 -14.98 -3.46 -16.85
C LYS A 167 -15.61 -3.18 -15.47
N CYS A 168 -15.56 -4.13 -14.54
CA CYS A 168 -16.01 -3.95 -13.16
C CYS A 168 -14.96 -3.24 -12.28
N PHE A 169 -13.71 -3.11 -12.74
CA PHE A 169 -12.58 -2.57 -11.96
C PHE A 169 -11.97 -1.31 -12.62
N MET A 170 -12.82 -0.50 -13.25
CA MET A 170 -12.41 0.70 -13.96
C MET A 170 -11.87 1.78 -13.00
N ALA A 171 -10.82 2.47 -13.44
CA ALA A 171 -10.25 3.61 -12.74
C ALA A 171 -11.28 4.76 -12.69
N SER A 172 -11.52 5.26 -11.47
CA SER A 172 -12.33 6.47 -11.29
C SER A 172 -11.71 7.68 -11.99
N ASP A 173 -12.55 8.62 -12.43
CA ASP A 173 -12.11 9.90 -13.02
C ASP A 173 -11.17 10.65 -12.07
N GLN A 174 -11.42 10.59 -10.76
CA GLN A 174 -10.55 11.20 -9.76
C GLN A 174 -9.13 10.60 -9.80
N LEU A 175 -9.00 9.27 -9.92
CA LEU A 175 -7.67 8.65 -10.04
C LEU A 175 -7.01 9.02 -11.37
N ARG A 176 -7.77 9.02 -12.46
CA ARG A 176 -7.24 9.36 -13.79
C ARG A 176 -6.71 10.79 -13.83
N ASN A 177 -7.43 11.71 -13.21
CA ASN A 177 -7.05 13.12 -13.12
C ASN A 177 -5.88 13.39 -12.16
N CYS A 178 -5.38 12.38 -11.42
CA CYS A 178 -4.18 12.53 -10.58
C CYS A 178 -2.88 12.56 -11.39
N TYR A 179 -2.88 12.11 -12.65
CA TYR A 179 -1.67 11.98 -13.50
C TYR A 179 -1.54 13.16 -14.47
N SER A 180 -0.31 13.66 -14.64
CA SER A 180 0.01 14.63 -15.70
C SER A 180 0.34 13.92 -17.01
N ASN A 181 0.32 14.65 -18.13
CA ASN A 181 0.68 14.10 -19.45
C ASN A 181 2.10 13.53 -19.51
N GLU A 182 3.02 14.05 -18.69
CA GLU A 182 4.41 13.60 -18.63
C GLU A 182 4.60 12.38 -17.70
N ASP A 183 3.62 12.07 -16.85
CA ASP A 183 3.68 10.94 -15.90
C ASP A 183 3.49 9.60 -16.63
N GLN A 184 4.57 8.83 -16.73
CA GLN A 184 4.56 7.55 -17.43
C GLN A 184 3.76 6.47 -16.69
N ARG A 185 3.30 6.69 -15.46
CA ARG A 185 2.33 5.80 -14.82
C ARG A 185 0.95 5.89 -15.44
N TRP A 186 0.58 7.02 -16.04
CA TRP A 186 -0.60 7.07 -16.92
C TRP A 186 -0.47 6.01 -18.02
N ASN A 187 0.68 6.01 -18.69
CA ASN A 187 0.98 5.08 -19.77
C ASN A 187 1.18 3.64 -19.30
N GLY A 188 1.76 3.40 -18.13
CA GLY A 188 2.09 2.06 -17.65
C GLY A 188 1.03 1.39 -16.78
N TYR A 189 0.27 2.16 -15.99
CA TYR A 189 -0.72 1.62 -15.06
C TYR A 189 -2.14 1.71 -15.60
N LEU A 190 -2.44 2.69 -16.46
CA LEU A 190 -3.81 2.99 -16.94
C LEU A 190 -3.97 2.94 -18.47
N CYS A 191 -2.91 2.80 -19.26
CA CYS A 191 -3.04 2.82 -20.74
C CYS A 191 -3.63 1.52 -21.28
N PRO A 192 -4.78 1.53 -21.93
CA PRO A 192 -5.50 0.32 -22.32
C PRO A 192 -4.70 -0.56 -23.29
N TYR A 193 -4.82 -1.86 -23.10
CA TYR A 193 -4.40 -2.87 -24.08
C TYR A 193 -5.38 -2.86 -25.28
N GLY A 194 -4.85 -2.70 -26.51
CA GLY A 194 -5.60 -2.89 -27.77
C GLY A 194 -6.25 -1.63 -28.40
N GLU A 195 -6.61 -1.74 -29.69
CA GLU A 195 -7.13 -0.65 -30.53
C GLU A 195 -8.53 -0.10 -30.12
N THR A 196 -9.22 -0.75 -29.17
CA THR A 196 -10.58 -0.35 -28.73
C THR A 196 -10.62 0.66 -27.58
N GLY A 197 -9.46 1.07 -27.03
CA GLY A 197 -9.29 2.39 -26.40
C GLY A 197 -10.05 2.70 -25.11
N ASP A 198 -10.47 1.71 -24.30
CA ASP A 198 -11.14 2.01 -23.02
C ASP A 198 -10.11 2.44 -21.95
N GLU A 199 -9.76 3.73 -21.97
CA GLU A 199 -8.81 4.43 -21.08
C GLU A 199 -9.09 4.30 -19.58
N LYS A 200 -10.22 3.70 -19.22
CA LYS A 200 -10.62 3.50 -17.83
C LYS A 200 -10.16 2.15 -17.28
N LYS A 201 -9.69 1.21 -18.11
CA LYS A 201 -9.19 -0.09 -17.63
C LYS A 201 -7.80 0.05 -16.99
N SER A 202 -7.52 -0.77 -15.97
CA SER A 202 -6.17 -0.91 -15.42
C SER A 202 -5.31 -1.77 -16.34
N SER A 203 -4.13 -1.27 -16.71
CA SER A 203 -3.12 -2.03 -17.45
C SER A 203 -1.93 -2.44 -16.62
N LYS A 204 -1.92 -2.04 -15.34
CA LYS A 204 -0.90 -2.43 -14.38
C LYS A 204 -0.79 -3.96 -14.24
N PHE A 205 -1.91 -4.66 -14.48
CA PHE A 205 -2.01 -6.11 -14.49
C PHE A 205 -2.32 -6.71 -15.87
N ALA A 206 -2.21 -5.92 -16.94
CA ALA A 206 -2.45 -6.46 -18.28
C ALA A 206 -1.42 -7.56 -18.57
N ARG A 207 -1.87 -8.73 -19.05
CA ARG A 207 -1.07 -9.92 -19.43
C ARG A 207 -0.62 -10.82 -18.27
N GLU A 208 0.00 -11.94 -18.65
CA GLU A 208 0.51 -12.98 -17.74
C GLU A 208 1.59 -12.42 -16.81
N LEU A 209 1.18 -12.13 -15.57
CA LEU A 209 2.09 -11.91 -14.47
C LEU A 209 2.44 -13.27 -13.86
N LYS A 210 3.66 -13.41 -13.30
CA LYS A 210 4.04 -14.63 -12.57
C LYS A 210 3.63 -14.59 -11.09
N PHE A 211 3.22 -13.41 -10.61
CA PHE A 211 2.92 -13.13 -9.21
C PHE A 211 1.81 -12.07 -9.12
N GLY A 212 1.02 -12.16 -8.06
CA GLY A 212 -0.11 -11.25 -7.81
C GLY A 212 0.24 -10.08 -6.90
N ALA A 213 1.25 -10.19 -6.06
CA ALA A 213 1.54 -9.11 -5.13
C ALA A 213 2.98 -9.13 -4.66
N CYS A 214 3.51 -7.93 -4.41
CA CYS A 214 4.88 -7.76 -3.95
C CYS A 214 5.04 -6.58 -2.98
N LEU A 215 6.14 -6.61 -2.24
CA LEU A 215 6.69 -5.48 -1.51
C LEU A 215 7.83 -4.89 -2.33
N ARG A 216 7.85 -3.56 -2.50
CA ARG A 216 8.76 -2.90 -3.42
C ARG A 216 9.36 -1.61 -2.87
N LEU A 217 10.54 -1.25 -3.37
CA LEU A 217 11.39 -0.17 -2.85
C LEU A 217 10.69 1.18 -2.78
N SER A 218 9.83 1.51 -3.75
CA SER A 218 9.03 2.74 -3.73
C SER A 218 8.22 2.90 -2.43
N GLU A 219 7.86 1.81 -1.76
CA GLU A 219 7.17 1.88 -0.48
C GLU A 219 8.07 2.40 0.64
N ALA A 220 9.36 2.02 0.68
CA ALA A 220 10.30 2.56 1.67
C ALA A 220 10.42 4.08 1.50
N TYR A 221 10.57 4.56 0.26
CA TYR A 221 10.62 6.00 -0.03
C TYR A 221 9.32 6.70 0.37
N LEU A 222 8.15 6.18 0.01
CA LEU A 222 6.87 6.83 0.34
C LEU A 222 6.53 6.78 1.83
N ASN A 223 6.86 5.68 2.52
CA ASN A 223 6.70 5.58 3.97
C ASN A 223 7.60 6.64 4.65
N ARG A 224 8.86 6.74 4.23
CA ARG A 224 9.81 7.69 4.80
C ARG A 224 9.46 9.15 4.46
N ALA A 225 9.03 9.44 3.24
CA ALA A 225 8.54 10.74 2.83
C ALA A 225 7.36 11.19 3.68
N GLU A 226 6.37 10.30 3.88
CA GLU A 226 5.18 10.61 4.68
C GLU A 226 5.56 10.88 6.15
N ALA A 227 6.45 10.06 6.72
CA ALA A 227 6.94 10.26 8.07
C ALA A 227 7.70 11.59 8.22
N TYR A 228 8.59 11.91 7.28
CA TYR A 228 9.29 13.20 7.27
C TYR A 228 8.33 14.39 7.14
N ALA A 229 7.30 14.29 6.29
CA ALA A 229 6.31 15.36 6.17
C ALA A 229 5.53 15.58 7.48
N ASN A 230 5.19 14.50 8.20
CA ASN A 230 4.55 14.60 9.52
C ASN A 230 5.49 15.14 10.61
N LEU A 231 6.78 14.77 10.60
CA LEU A 231 7.77 15.34 11.52
C LEU A 231 8.05 16.83 11.22
N ALA A 232 7.94 17.25 9.96
CA ALA A 232 8.02 18.66 9.61
C ALA A 232 6.84 19.45 10.20
N LYS A 233 5.64 18.86 10.21
CA LYS A 233 4.45 19.46 10.83
C LYS A 233 4.59 19.67 12.34
N THR A 234 5.30 18.79 13.04
CA THR A 234 5.51 18.88 14.51
C THR A 234 6.70 19.76 14.92
N GLY A 235 7.34 20.46 13.98
CA GLY A 235 8.38 21.46 14.26
C GLY A 235 9.76 21.14 13.71
N GLY A 236 9.95 20.01 13.02
CA GLY A 236 11.24 19.65 12.43
C GLY A 236 11.40 20.15 10.99
N ASN A 237 11.68 21.43 10.80
CA ASN A 237 11.80 22.07 9.48
C ASN A 237 12.79 21.37 8.51
N GLU A 238 13.83 20.71 9.03
CA GLU A 238 14.78 19.94 8.22
C GLU A 238 14.12 18.74 7.52
N TYR A 239 13.05 18.17 8.09
CA TYR A 239 12.36 17.03 7.54
C TYR A 239 11.53 17.39 6.30
N PHE A 240 11.16 18.66 6.14
CA PHE A 240 10.47 19.11 4.93
C PHE A 240 11.32 18.84 3.67
N GLY A 241 12.60 19.24 3.72
CA GLY A 241 13.54 19.00 2.63
C GLY A 241 13.82 17.51 2.41
N LYS A 242 13.84 16.70 3.47
CA LYS A 242 14.03 15.24 3.37
C LYS A 242 12.82 14.55 2.73
N ALA A 243 11.59 14.95 3.09
CA ALA A 243 10.37 14.47 2.44
C ALA A 243 10.33 14.82 0.95
N LEU A 244 10.68 16.07 0.60
CA LEU A 244 10.81 16.48 -0.80
C LEU A 244 11.84 15.64 -1.56
N SER A 245 12.98 15.35 -0.94
CA SER A 245 14.03 14.54 -1.56
C SER A 245 13.50 13.14 -1.92
N ASP A 246 12.82 12.46 -0.99
CA ASP A 246 12.25 11.13 -1.23
C ASP A 246 11.15 11.15 -2.30
N LEU A 247 10.25 12.14 -2.26
CA LEU A 247 9.19 12.32 -3.27
C LEU A 247 9.77 12.61 -4.66
N ASN A 248 10.75 13.51 -4.74
CA ASN A 248 11.42 13.85 -5.98
C ASN A 248 12.16 12.66 -6.58
N THR A 249 12.79 11.83 -5.73
CA THR A 249 13.50 10.62 -6.17
C THR A 249 12.57 9.63 -6.88
N ILE A 250 11.35 9.44 -6.39
CA ILE A 250 10.35 8.60 -7.08
C ILE A 250 9.87 9.30 -8.35
N ARG A 251 9.45 10.56 -8.23
CA ARG A 251 8.82 11.28 -9.35
C ARG A 251 9.77 11.42 -10.54
N GLU A 252 11.07 11.56 -10.32
CA GLU A 252 12.09 11.56 -11.38
C GLU A 252 12.10 10.27 -12.21
N LYS A 253 11.75 9.13 -11.59
CA LYS A 253 11.67 7.82 -12.24
C LYS A 253 10.30 7.51 -12.83
N ARG A 254 9.35 8.44 -12.74
CA ARG A 254 7.97 8.28 -13.22
C ARG A 254 7.60 9.33 -14.26
N ILE A 255 8.10 10.55 -14.14
CA ILE A 255 7.65 11.72 -14.91
C ILE A 255 8.75 12.14 -15.89
N LYS A 256 8.39 12.24 -17.18
CA LYS A 256 9.31 12.79 -18.20
C LYS A 256 9.58 14.27 -17.95
N ASN A 257 10.77 14.73 -18.33
CA ASN A 257 11.19 16.12 -18.14
C ASN A 257 11.08 16.57 -16.68
N TYR A 258 11.43 15.69 -15.72
CA TYR A 258 11.17 15.96 -14.31
C TYR A 258 11.96 17.13 -13.73
N THR A 259 13.19 17.38 -14.20
CA THR A 259 14.06 18.43 -13.67
C THR A 259 13.38 19.82 -13.71
N SER A 260 12.55 20.09 -14.72
CA SER A 260 11.78 21.34 -14.83
C SER A 260 10.49 21.36 -13.99
N GLN A 261 10.14 20.25 -13.36
CA GLN A 261 8.90 20.01 -12.60
C GLN A 261 9.17 19.57 -11.14
N ALA A 262 10.44 19.62 -10.72
CA ALA A 262 10.85 19.19 -9.39
C ALA A 262 10.11 19.98 -8.32
N TRP A 263 9.59 19.27 -7.31
CA TRP A 263 8.96 19.95 -6.19
C TRP A 263 10.02 20.60 -5.30
N THR A 264 9.71 21.82 -4.88
CA THR A 264 10.54 22.63 -4.00
C THR A 264 9.73 23.06 -2.79
N ASN A 265 10.38 23.67 -1.80
CA ASN A 265 9.68 24.22 -0.63
C ASN A 265 8.55 25.19 -1.01
N SER A 266 8.77 26.03 -2.04
CA SER A 266 7.77 27.00 -2.50
C SER A 266 6.58 26.35 -3.21
N THR A 267 6.75 25.17 -3.82
CA THR A 267 5.65 24.40 -4.41
C THR A 267 4.51 24.17 -3.42
N PHE A 268 4.84 24.07 -2.12
CA PHE A 268 3.88 23.79 -1.05
C PHE A 268 3.68 24.97 -0.11
N ASN A 269 4.14 26.17 -0.47
CA ASN A 269 4.12 27.35 0.40
C ASN A 269 4.78 27.11 1.76
N ASN A 270 5.80 26.24 1.84
CA ASN A 270 6.41 25.78 3.09
C ASN A 270 5.40 25.22 4.12
N ASN A 271 4.26 24.71 3.65
CA ASN A 271 3.20 24.20 4.51
C ASN A 271 3.26 22.66 4.55
N ALA A 272 3.50 22.12 5.75
CA ALA A 272 3.64 20.68 5.95
C ALA A 272 2.34 19.90 5.68
N ASP A 273 1.16 20.47 5.95
CA ASP A 273 -0.12 19.82 5.63
C ASP A 273 -0.30 19.65 4.11
N ASN A 274 0.07 20.67 3.33
CA ASN A 274 0.06 20.58 1.86
C ASN A 274 1.03 19.49 1.36
N LEU A 275 2.20 19.37 1.98
CA LEU A 275 3.19 18.35 1.64
C LEU A 275 2.69 16.94 2.00
N ILE A 276 2.08 16.77 3.19
CA ILE A 276 1.48 15.50 3.63
C ILE A 276 0.42 15.07 2.61
N GLU A 277 -0.51 15.96 2.24
CA GLU A 277 -1.58 15.61 1.30
C GLU A 277 -1.03 15.19 -0.07
N ASN A 278 -0.01 15.91 -0.57
CA ASN A 278 0.63 15.54 -1.84
C ASN A 278 1.44 14.25 -1.77
N CYS A 279 2.00 13.91 -0.59
CA CYS A 279 2.61 12.61 -0.35
C CYS A 279 1.57 11.47 -0.44
N ARG A 280 0.36 11.69 0.12
CA ARG A 280 -0.75 10.72 0.04
C ARG A 280 -1.23 10.53 -1.40
N GLU A 281 -1.30 11.60 -2.18
CA GLU A 281 -1.65 11.51 -3.60
C GLU A 281 -0.54 10.88 -4.44
N GLU A 282 0.73 11.09 -4.11
CA GLU A 282 1.84 10.37 -4.75
C GLU A 282 1.78 8.88 -4.44
N ARG A 283 1.46 8.52 -3.19
CA ARG A 283 1.23 7.14 -2.78
C ARG A 283 0.05 6.50 -3.51
N ARG A 284 -1.04 7.26 -3.73
CA ARG A 284 -2.20 6.82 -4.54
C ARG A 284 -1.80 6.54 -5.99
N ARG A 285 -1.03 7.43 -6.63
CA ARG A 285 -0.55 7.25 -8.01
C ARG A 285 0.35 6.02 -8.15
N GLU A 286 1.25 5.85 -7.18
CA GLU A 286 2.26 4.80 -7.18
C GLU A 286 1.63 3.42 -6.92
N PHE A 287 0.77 3.29 -5.91
CA PHE A 287 0.17 2.01 -5.48
C PHE A 287 -1.26 1.77 -5.95
N CYS A 288 -1.73 2.50 -6.98
CA CYS A 288 -3.05 2.23 -7.54
C CYS A 288 -3.19 0.74 -7.90
N PHE A 289 -4.33 0.18 -7.50
CA PHE A 289 -4.69 -1.23 -7.66
C PHE A 289 -3.92 -2.26 -6.81
N GLU A 290 -2.90 -1.88 -6.04
CA GLU A 290 -2.10 -2.83 -5.23
C GLU A 290 -2.69 -3.10 -3.82
N GLY A 291 -4.02 -2.97 -3.65
CA GLY A 291 -4.71 -3.24 -2.38
C GLY A 291 -4.50 -2.22 -1.24
N MET A 292 -3.57 -1.27 -1.37
CA MET A 292 -3.22 -0.35 -0.27
C MET A 292 -4.18 0.83 -0.06
N ARG A 293 -4.89 1.28 -1.09
CA ARG A 293 -5.71 2.51 -1.01
C ARG A 293 -6.78 2.44 0.08
N TRP A 294 -7.42 1.28 0.23
CA TRP A 294 -8.43 1.09 1.28
C TRP A 294 -7.83 1.25 2.68
N PHE A 295 -6.66 0.66 2.91
CA PHE A 295 -5.93 0.76 4.17
C PHE A 295 -5.44 2.19 4.44
N ASP A 296 -4.96 2.89 3.41
CA ASP A 296 -4.56 4.29 3.50
C ASP A 296 -5.75 5.21 3.86
N LEU A 297 -6.90 5.08 3.19
CA LEU A 297 -8.10 5.85 3.53
C LEU A 297 -8.58 5.60 4.96
N ARG A 298 -8.48 4.36 5.44
CA ARG A 298 -8.81 4.00 6.81
C ARG A 298 -7.91 4.72 7.81
N ARG A 299 -6.60 4.67 7.64
CA ARG A 299 -5.67 5.37 8.56
C ARG A 299 -5.70 6.90 8.40
N TYR A 300 -6.15 7.43 7.27
CA TYR A 300 -6.35 8.88 7.07
C TYR A 300 -7.62 9.45 7.72
N GLY A 301 -8.19 8.75 8.70
CA GLY A 301 -9.34 9.20 9.47
C GLY A 301 -10.70 8.76 8.92
N MET A 302 -10.74 7.83 7.95
CA MET A 302 -11.98 7.25 7.42
C MET A 302 -12.97 8.32 6.94
N GLN A 303 -12.51 9.31 6.17
CA GLN A 303 -13.36 10.36 5.62
C GLN A 303 -14.42 9.77 4.68
N SER A 304 -15.67 10.25 4.78
CA SER A 304 -16.75 9.74 3.95
C SER A 304 -16.50 9.92 2.46
N PHE A 305 -17.03 8.98 1.68
CA PHE A 305 -17.08 9.08 0.23
C PHE A 305 -18.32 8.36 -0.29
N SER A 306 -18.73 8.70 -1.51
CA SER A 306 -19.82 8.04 -2.21
C SER A 306 -19.41 7.62 -3.62
N HIS A 307 -20.00 6.53 -4.07
CA HIS A 307 -19.95 6.11 -5.47
C HIS A 307 -21.35 6.06 -6.04
N ARG A 308 -21.47 6.50 -7.29
CA ARG A 308 -22.68 6.30 -8.07
C ARG A 308 -22.55 4.98 -8.80
N LEU A 309 -23.41 4.02 -8.45
CA LEU A 309 -23.46 2.69 -9.05
C LEU A 309 -24.67 2.62 -9.98
N ASP A 310 -24.48 2.00 -11.13
CA ASP A 310 -25.57 1.54 -11.98
C ASP A 310 -25.56 0.01 -11.92
N GLU A 311 -26.43 -0.55 -11.07
CA GLU A 311 -26.58 -2.01 -10.93
C GLU A 311 -27.67 -2.55 -11.88
N SER A 312 -28.28 -1.69 -12.67
CA SER A 312 -29.40 -2.05 -13.52
C SER A 312 -28.94 -2.47 -14.91
N THR A 313 -29.80 -3.22 -15.60
CA THR A 313 -29.64 -3.50 -17.04
C THR A 313 -30.26 -2.41 -17.91
N ASN A 314 -30.86 -1.36 -17.31
CA ASN A 314 -31.59 -0.30 -17.97
C ASN A 314 -30.96 1.06 -17.66
N PRO A 315 -30.37 1.77 -18.63
CA PRO A 315 -29.76 3.08 -18.39
C PRO A 315 -30.69 4.04 -17.62
N GLY A 316 -30.25 4.56 -16.47
CA GLY A 316 -30.97 5.57 -15.69
C GLY A 316 -31.44 5.18 -14.27
N ASP A 317 -31.11 3.97 -13.78
CA ASP A 317 -31.42 3.52 -12.41
C ASP A 317 -30.17 3.60 -11.49
N GLU A 318 -29.38 4.67 -11.66
CA GLU A 318 -28.19 4.86 -10.86
C GLU A 318 -28.55 5.23 -9.42
N HIS A 319 -27.93 4.55 -8.45
CA HIS A 319 -28.04 4.90 -7.03
C HIS A 319 -26.67 5.23 -6.43
N SER A 320 -26.67 5.99 -5.34
CA SER A 320 -25.44 6.32 -4.62
C SER A 320 -25.26 5.42 -3.41
N VAL A 321 -24.10 4.78 -3.32
CA VAL A 321 -23.65 4.09 -2.12
C VAL A 321 -22.68 5.00 -1.39
N GLU A 322 -23.01 5.32 -0.14
CA GLU A 322 -22.16 6.12 0.76
C GLU A 322 -21.56 5.26 1.86
N ILE A 323 -20.26 5.46 2.08
CA ILE A 323 -19.58 5.07 3.31
C ILE A 323 -19.38 6.33 4.14
N GLY A 324 -20.10 6.42 5.27
CA GLY A 324 -20.01 7.57 6.17
C GLY A 324 -18.72 7.60 6.98
N THR A 325 -18.40 8.77 7.55
CA THR A 325 -17.16 9.00 8.32
C THR A 325 -17.08 8.09 9.54
N ALA A 326 -15.97 7.37 9.69
CA ALA A 326 -15.68 6.49 10.83
C ALA A 326 -16.81 5.49 11.19
N THR A 327 -17.57 5.04 10.19
CA THR A 327 -18.67 4.07 10.38
C THR A 327 -18.18 2.62 10.42
N PRO A 328 -18.97 1.67 10.93
CA PRO A 328 -18.61 0.24 10.88
C PRO A 328 -18.43 -0.33 9.47
N LYS A 329 -18.97 0.32 8.43
CA LYS A 329 -18.84 -0.08 7.01
C LYS A 329 -17.39 -0.06 6.49
N TRP A 330 -16.46 0.53 7.24
CA TRP A 330 -15.03 0.52 6.94
C TRP A 330 -14.32 -0.80 7.28
N MET A 331 -15.03 -1.77 7.85
CA MET A 331 -14.50 -3.07 8.28
C MET A 331 -15.35 -4.20 7.72
N LEU A 332 -14.73 -5.34 7.42
CA LEU A 332 -15.49 -6.55 7.18
C LEU A 332 -16.04 -7.12 8.50
N PRO A 333 -17.29 -7.64 8.50
CA PRO A 333 -17.82 -8.30 9.68
C PRO A 333 -17.08 -9.62 9.93
N ILE A 334 -16.95 -10.00 11.20
CA ILE A 334 -16.56 -11.36 11.54
C ILE A 334 -17.67 -12.30 11.05
N MET A 335 -17.30 -13.24 10.17
CA MET A 335 -18.24 -14.18 9.56
C MET A 335 -19.02 -14.98 10.61
N GLN A 336 -20.30 -15.23 10.32
CA GLN A 336 -21.21 -15.91 11.24
C GLN A 336 -20.71 -17.28 11.71
N HIS A 337 -20.20 -18.10 10.78
CA HIS A 337 -19.65 -19.42 11.12
C HIS A 337 -18.44 -19.37 12.08
N HIS A 338 -17.63 -18.30 12.04
CA HIS A 338 -16.56 -18.10 13.01
C HIS A 338 -17.10 -17.80 14.41
N LYS A 339 -18.19 -17.03 14.52
CA LYS A 339 -18.84 -16.74 15.80
C LYS A 339 -19.54 -17.97 16.41
N GLU A 340 -20.10 -18.82 15.57
CA GLU A 340 -20.67 -20.11 15.98
C GLU A 340 -19.59 -21.06 16.50
N SER A 341 -18.42 -21.08 15.85
CA SER A 341 -17.30 -21.94 16.24
C SER A 341 -16.48 -21.39 17.41
N ASN A 342 -16.51 -20.07 17.62
CA ASN A 342 -15.86 -19.39 18.74
C ASN A 342 -16.85 -18.39 19.36
N PRO A 343 -17.68 -18.85 20.33
CA PRO A 343 -18.69 -18.02 20.97
C PRO A 343 -18.16 -16.75 21.66
N ALA A 344 -16.87 -16.67 21.96
CA ALA A 344 -16.23 -15.46 22.52
C ALA A 344 -16.07 -14.32 21.50
N LEU A 345 -16.51 -14.50 20.25
CA LEU A 345 -16.54 -13.47 19.20
C LEU A 345 -17.89 -12.76 19.07
N ASN A 346 -18.89 -13.17 19.85
CA ASN A 346 -20.23 -12.58 19.82
C ASN A 346 -20.29 -11.20 20.47
#